data_AF-A0A961C6I3-F1
#
_entry.id   AF-A0A961C6I3-F1
#
_cell.length_a   1.000
_cell.length_b   1.000
_cell.length_c   1.000
_cell.angle_alpha   90.00
_cell.angle_beta   90.00
_cell.angle_gamma   90.00
#
_symmetry.space_group_name_H-M   'P 1'
#
loop_
_entity.id
_entity.type
_entity.pdbx_description
1 polymer ?
#
loop_
_entity_poly.entity_id
_entity_poly.type
_entity_poly.pdbx_seq_one_letter_code
_entity_poly.pdbx_strand_id
1 'polypeptide(L)' 'DGIFKETWVSAAFVVWFAMAVVLYLLINAHRKGTPAVAPLSGVMHLLLVVALVLMIWPQAV' A
#
# COMPACT_ATOMS: atom_id res chain seq x y z
N ASP A 1 -14.69 -7.07 -20.74
CA ASP A 1 -14.33 -5.67 -20.43
C ASP A 1 -14.76 -5.18 -19.03
N GLY A 2 -15.63 -5.89 -18.30
CA GLY A 2 -16.00 -5.56 -16.90
C GLY A 2 -15.12 -6.22 -15.82
N ILE A 3 -14.80 -7.52 -15.99
CA ILE A 3 -14.10 -8.34 -14.98
C ILE A 3 -12.68 -7.80 -14.67
N PHE A 4 -11.97 -7.33 -15.70
CA PHE A 4 -10.62 -6.75 -15.52
C PHE A 4 -10.69 -5.48 -14.64
N LYS A 5 -11.64 -4.56 -14.91
CA LYS A 5 -11.77 -3.33 -14.10
C LYS A 5 -12.17 -3.61 -12.66
N GLU A 6 -13.07 -4.57 -12.40
CA GLU A 6 -13.43 -4.97 -11.02
C GLU A 6 -12.25 -5.60 -10.26
N THR A 7 -11.45 -6.44 -10.93
CA THR A 7 -10.28 -7.07 -10.32
C THR A 7 -9.23 -6.03 -9.92
N TRP A 8 -9.02 -5.02 -10.77
CA TRP A 8 -8.06 -3.93 -10.51
C TRP A 8 -8.52 -3.00 -9.39
N VAL A 9 -9.81 -2.65 -9.34
CA VAL A 9 -10.39 -1.89 -8.22
C VAL A 9 -10.23 -2.68 -6.92
N SER A 10 -10.53 -3.98 -6.92
CA SER A 10 -10.36 -4.84 -5.76
C SER A 10 -8.90 -4.91 -5.30
N ALA A 11 -7.93 -5.02 -6.21
CA ALA A 11 -6.51 -5.03 -5.88
C ALA A 11 -6.05 -3.70 -5.25
N ALA A 12 -6.53 -2.56 -5.77
CA ALA A 12 -6.24 -1.25 -5.19
C ALA A 12 -6.79 -1.11 -3.76
N PHE A 13 -7.99 -1.65 -3.49
CA PHE A 13 -8.55 -1.69 -2.14
C PHE A 13 -7.71 -2.52 -1.16
N VAL A 14 -7.18 -3.68 -1.59
CA VAL A 14 -6.30 -4.50 -0.75
C VAL A 14 -5.01 -3.75 -0.42
N VAL A 15 -4.40 -3.07 -1.40
CA VAL A 15 -3.18 -2.28 -1.17
C VAL A 15 -3.44 -1.10 -0.24
N TRP A 16 -4.57 -0.43 -0.39
CA TRP A 16 -4.97 0.62 0.56
C TRP A 16 -5.11 0.06 1.98
N PHE A 17 -5.79 -1.07 2.15
CA PHE A 17 -5.94 -1.68 3.47
C PHE A 17 -4.58 -2.05 4.09
N ALA A 18 -3.66 -2.59 3.29
CA ALA A 18 -2.30 -2.87 3.72
C ALA A 18 -1.55 -1.60 4.16
N MET A 19 -1.69 -0.48 3.42
CA MET A 19 -1.11 0.81 3.81
C MET A 19 -1.68 1.33 5.13
N ALA A 20 -2.98 1.18 5.37
CA ALA A 20 -3.61 1.59 6.63
C ALA A 20 -3.04 0.80 7.82
N VAL A 21 -2.83 -0.51 7.67
CA VAL A 21 -2.21 -1.36 8.69
C VAL A 21 -0.77 -0.95 8.95
N VAL A 22 0.02 -0.71 7.89
CA VAL A 22 1.41 -0.28 8.04
C VAL A 22 1.52 1.09 8.71
N LEU A 23 0.62 2.02 8.38
CA LEU A 23 0.56 3.34 9.03
C LEU A 23 0.24 3.22 10.52
N TYR A 24 -0.71 2.38 10.90
CA TYR A 24 -1.02 2.09 12.30
C TYR A 24 0.20 1.53 13.04
N LEU A 25 0.90 0.56 12.44
CA LEU A 25 2.12 -0.02 13.00
C LEU A 25 3.24 1.02 13.13
N LEU A 26 3.37 1.93 12.17
CA LEU A 26 4.33 3.04 12.17
C LEU A 26 4.07 3.99 13.34
N ILE A 27 2.82 4.42 13.53
CA ILE A 27 2.41 5.29 14.65
C ILE A 27 2.69 4.59 15.98
N ASN A 28 2.36 3.30 16.08
CA ASN A 28 2.61 2.51 17.28
C ASN A 28 4.12 2.32 17.56
N ALA A 29 4.92 2.05 16.53
CA ALA A 29 6.37 1.90 16.64
C ALA A 29 7.05 3.22 17.03
N HIS A 30 6.60 4.35 16.47
CA HIS A 30 7.05 5.69 16.86
C HIS A 30 6.74 5.99 18.32
N ARG A 31 5.51 5.69 18.77
CA ARG A 31 5.10 5.89 20.17
C ARG A 31 5.92 5.05 21.15
N LYS A 32 6.38 3.87 20.73
CA LYS A 32 7.19 2.95 21.54
C LYS A 32 8.71 3.16 21.37
N GLY A 33 9.15 4.11 20.53
CA GLY A 33 10.56 4.34 20.24
C GLY A 33 11.27 3.12 19.63
N THR A 34 10.54 2.25 18.93
CA THR A 34 11.07 0.97 18.42
C THR A 34 11.89 1.20 17.13
N PRO A 35 13.03 0.52 16.92
CA PRO A 35 13.81 0.64 15.68
C PRO A 35 13.07 0.14 14.43
N ALA A 36 11.93 -0.54 14.60
CA ALA A 36 11.06 -1.01 13.53
C ALA A 36 10.43 0.12 12.68
N VAL A 37 10.53 1.38 13.09
CA VAL A 37 10.07 2.55 12.32
C VAL A 37 10.74 2.61 10.94
N ALA A 38 12.05 2.37 10.85
CA ALA A 38 12.79 2.44 9.59
C ALA A 38 12.32 1.39 8.56
N PRO A 39 12.25 0.08 8.89
CA PRO A 39 11.72 -0.91 7.96
C PRO A 39 10.22 -0.69 7.66
N LEU A 40 9.39 -0.29 8.63
CA LEU A 40 7.97 0.02 8.37
C LEU A 40 7.78 1.20 7.42
N SER A 41 8.63 2.23 7.54
CA SER A 41 8.67 3.35 6.60
C SER A 41 9.04 2.87 5.19
N GLY A 42 10.05 2.00 5.05
CA GLY A 42 10.40 1.39 3.77
C GLY A 42 9.26 0.59 3.15
N VAL A 43 8.55 -0.21 3.95
CA VAL A 43 7.36 -0.96 3.50
C VAL A 43 6.25 -0.03 3.01
N MET A 44 6.01 1.09 3.69
CA MET A 44 5.02 2.08 3.26
C MET A 44 5.36 2.68 1.87
N HIS A 45 6.65 2.96 1.62
CA HIS A 45 7.10 3.45 0.31
C HIS A 45 6.94 2.39 -0.78
N LEU A 46 7.23 1.12 -0.49
CA LEU A 46 6.99 0.03 -1.44
C LEU A 46 5.50 -0.14 -1.77
N LEU A 47 4.62 -0.06 -0.76
CA LEU A 47 3.17 -0.12 -0.98
C LEU A 47 2.68 1.06 -1.83
N LEU A 48 3.26 2.26 -1.67
CA LEU A 48 2.98 3.40 -2.54
C LEU A 48 3.40 3.14 -3.99
N VAL A 49 4.58 2.57 -4.22
CA VAL A 49 5.03 2.21 -5.58
C VAL A 49 4.10 1.16 -6.19
N VAL A 50 3.71 0.14 -5.42
CA VAL A 50 2.77 -0.89 -5.88
C VAL A 50 1.40 -0.28 -6.19
N ALA A 51 0.88 0.62 -5.35
CA ALA A 51 -0.36 1.33 -5.60
C ALA A 51 -0.28 2.17 -6.89
N LEU A 52 0.84 2.85 -7.12
CA LEU A 52 1.06 3.67 -8.30
C LEU A 52 1.12 2.81 -9.57
N VAL A 53 1.83 1.69 -9.55
CA VAL A 53 1.83 0.72 -10.65
C VAL A 53 0.42 0.20 -10.89
N LEU A 54 -0.32 -0.10 -9.82
CA LEU A 54 -1.69 -0.56 -9.91
C LEU A 54 -2.64 0.49 -10.53
N MET A 55 -2.32 1.78 -10.44
CA MET A 55 -3.13 2.84 -11.04
C MET A 55 -2.71 3.16 -12.49
N ILE A 56 -1.43 3.07 -12.82
CA ILE A 56 -0.88 3.45 -14.13
C ILE A 56 -1.01 2.32 -15.16
N TRP A 57 -0.74 1.08 -14.77
CA TRP A 57 -0.76 -0.06 -15.70
C TRP A 57 -2.08 -0.26 -16.47
N PRO A 58 -3.28 -0.14 -15.87
CA PRO A 58 -4.53 -0.30 -16.60
C PRO A 58 -4.87 0.88 -17.52
N GLN A 59 -4.06 1.95 -17.51
CA GLN A 59 -4.14 3.08 -18.44
C GLN A 59 -3.16 2.92 -19.63
N ALA A 60 -2.17 2.03 -19.51
CA ALA A 60 -1.09 1.83 -20.49
C ALA A 60 -1.32 0.64 -21.43
N VAL A 61 -2.36 -0.19 -21.17
CA VAL A 61 -2.76 -1.39 -21.93
C VAL A 61 -4.22 -1.24 -22.34
#